data_AF-A0AAU5X0J8-F1
#
_entry.id   AF-A0AAU5X0J8-F1
#
_cell.length_a   1.000
_cell.length_b   1.000
_cell.length_c   1.000
_cell.angle_alpha   90.00
_cell.angle_beta   90.00
_cell.angle_gamma   90.00
#
_symmetry.space_group_name_H-M   'P 1'
#
loop_
_entity.id
_entity.type
_entity.pdbx_description
1 polymer ?
#
loop_
_entity_poly.entity_id
_entity_poly.type
_entity_poly.pdbx_seq_one_letter_code
_entity_poly.pdbx_strand_id
1 'polypeptide(L)'
;MIINPVNDEWLTSVLSALGGTPGEVAATLRAAGFSGGRGSGVRCPVALYVRAKAKERVPSASRVFVWSGSDAVSVRIAREDGEVLVRVTPPLAVSAFIEAFDSGGDYADLDDAGT
;
A
#
# COMPACT_ATOMS: atom_id res chain seq x y z
N MET A 1 -10.98 26.25 -0.50
CA MET A 1 -10.86 24.93 -1.14
C MET A 1 -10.14 24.02 -0.16
N ILE A 2 -10.80 22.99 0.36
CA ILE A 2 -10.16 22.04 1.27
C ILE A 2 -9.31 21.12 0.40
N ILE A 3 -7.98 21.20 0.52
CA ILE A 3 -7.07 20.29 -0.16
C ILE A 3 -7.25 18.93 0.50
N ASN A 4 -7.66 17.92 -0.27
CA ASN A 4 -7.70 16.55 0.24
C ASN A 4 -6.25 16.04 0.38
N PRO A 5 -5.75 15.81 1.60
CA PRO A 5 -4.32 15.53 1.82
C PRO A 5 -3.91 14.12 1.35
N VAL A 6 -4.89 13.26 1.06
CA VAL A 6 -4.73 11.96 0.40
C VAL A 6 -5.46 12.02 -0.94
N ASN A 7 -4.68 12.13 -2.00
CA ASN A 7 -5.11 12.18 -3.39
C ASN A 7 -4.26 11.23 -4.25
N ASP A 8 -4.51 11.20 -5.54
CA ASP A 8 -3.82 10.39 -6.54
C ASP A 8 -2.33 10.72 -6.65
N GLU A 9 -1.97 12.00 -6.63
CA GLU A 9 -0.56 12.45 -6.66
C GLU A 9 0.21 11.95 -5.43
N TRP A 10 -0.36 12.11 -4.25
CA TRP A 10 0.22 11.61 -3.00
C TRP A 10 0.36 10.08 -3.03
N LEU A 11 -0.67 9.36 -3.46
CA LEU A 11 -0.63 7.90 -3.49
C LEU A 11 0.43 7.41 -4.47
N THR A 12 0.51 8.03 -5.66
CA THR A 12 1.55 7.74 -6.65
C THR A 12 2.95 8.01 -6.10
N SER A 13 3.14 9.12 -5.38
CA SER A 13 4.42 9.45 -4.75
C SER A 13 4.81 8.43 -3.67
N VAL A 14 3.87 8.02 -2.81
CA VAL A 14 4.11 7.00 -1.77
C VAL A 14 4.53 5.67 -2.38
N LEU A 15 3.87 5.24 -3.46
CA LEU A 15 4.20 3.98 -4.13
C LEU A 15 5.55 4.07 -4.86
N SER A 16 5.85 5.20 -5.49
CA SER A 16 7.12 5.41 -6.19
C SER A 16 8.32 5.45 -5.22
N ALA A 17 8.11 5.90 -3.99
CA ALA A 17 9.13 5.93 -2.95
C ALA A 17 9.53 4.53 -2.43
N LEU A 18 8.78 3.48 -2.76
CA LEU A 18 9.14 2.11 -2.37
C LEU A 18 10.36 1.60 -3.13
N GLY A 19 10.56 2.01 -4.39
CA GLY A 19 11.68 1.59 -5.20
C GLY A 19 11.38 1.54 -6.70
N GLY A 20 12.43 1.49 -7.51
CA GLY A 20 12.35 1.34 -8.97
C GLY A 20 12.39 -0.11 -9.43
N THR A 21 12.63 -1.06 -8.53
CA THR A 21 12.61 -2.51 -8.80
C THR A 21 11.85 -3.30 -7.72
N PRO A 22 11.37 -4.53 -8.00
CA PRO A 22 10.71 -5.36 -7.00
C PRO A 22 11.57 -5.64 -5.76
N GLY A 23 12.88 -5.81 -5.95
CA GLY A 23 13.83 -6.03 -4.85
C GLY A 23 14.00 -4.80 -3.96
N GLU A 24 14.02 -3.60 -4.53
CA GLU A 24 14.05 -2.34 -3.78
C GLU A 24 12.74 -2.12 -3.02
N VAL A 25 11.59 -2.41 -3.64
CA VAL A 25 10.29 -2.37 -2.96
C VAL A 25 10.31 -3.28 -1.73
N ALA A 26 10.75 -4.53 -1.89
CA ALA A 26 10.89 -5.47 -0.80
C ALA A 26 11.87 -4.96 0.29
N ALA A 27 13.02 -4.42 -0.10
CA ALA A 27 14.00 -3.87 0.84
C ALA A 27 13.43 -2.70 1.64
N THR A 28 12.71 -1.78 1.01
CA THR A 28 12.04 -0.66 1.68
C THR A 28 10.97 -1.14 2.66
N LEU A 29 10.14 -2.11 2.25
CA LEU A 29 9.12 -2.70 3.12
C LEU A 29 9.75 -3.38 4.34
N ARG A 30 10.83 -4.15 4.16
CA ARG A 30 11.60 -4.77 5.25
C ARG A 30 12.17 -3.72 6.21
N ALA A 31 12.86 -2.72 5.67
CA ALA A 31 13.47 -1.67 6.48
C ALA A 31 12.42 -0.88 7.28
N ALA A 32 11.21 -0.74 6.73
CA ALA A 32 10.08 -0.11 7.39
C ALA A 32 9.28 -1.05 8.30
N GLY A 33 9.62 -2.34 8.37
CA GLY A 33 8.97 -3.33 9.24
C GLY A 33 7.58 -3.75 8.79
N PHE A 34 7.28 -3.68 7.48
CA PHE A 34 6.00 -4.11 6.91
C PHE A 34 6.11 -5.46 6.24
N SER A 35 5.55 -6.47 6.89
CA SER A 35 5.25 -7.82 6.39
C SER A 35 3.73 -8.01 6.33
N GLY A 36 3.27 -9.05 5.63
CA GLY A 36 1.87 -9.17 5.23
C GLY A 36 1.46 -10.56 4.78
N GLY A 37 0.23 -10.74 4.32
CA GLY A 37 -0.29 -12.05 3.89
C GLY A 37 -0.42 -12.15 2.38
N ARG A 38 0.12 -13.23 1.80
CA ARG A 38 -0.01 -13.56 0.37
C ARG A 38 -1.47 -13.70 -0.07
N GLY A 39 -1.76 -13.28 -1.30
CA GLY A 39 -3.08 -13.37 -1.93
C GLY A 39 -4.15 -12.50 -1.28
N SER A 40 -3.78 -11.68 -0.29
CA SER A 40 -4.71 -10.82 0.45
C SER A 40 -4.40 -9.36 0.15
N GLY A 41 -5.17 -8.73 -0.73
CA GLY A 41 -4.92 -7.33 -1.11
C GLY A 41 -4.99 -6.34 0.07
N VAL A 42 -5.67 -6.67 1.18
CA VAL A 42 -5.73 -5.82 2.39
C VAL A 42 -4.63 -6.14 3.42
N ARG A 43 -4.04 -7.34 3.36
CA ARG A 43 -2.89 -7.74 4.18
C ARG A 43 -1.58 -7.70 3.38
N CYS A 44 -1.60 -7.33 2.10
CA CYS A 44 -0.41 -7.13 1.29
C CYS A 44 0.54 -6.13 2.00
N PRO A 45 1.86 -6.41 2.09
CA PRO A 45 2.82 -5.49 2.69
C PRO A 45 2.71 -4.05 2.17
N VAL A 46 2.48 -3.89 0.85
CA VAL A 46 2.26 -2.57 0.23
C VAL A 46 1.01 -1.89 0.79
N ALA A 47 -0.10 -2.63 0.94
CA ALA A 47 -1.34 -2.08 1.49
C ALA A 47 -1.16 -1.64 2.95
N LEU A 48 -0.41 -2.41 3.74
CA LEU A 48 -0.11 -2.10 5.13
C LEU A 48 0.77 -0.85 5.26
N TYR A 49 1.81 -0.75 4.43
CA TYR A 49 2.68 0.43 4.33
C TYR A 49 1.88 1.70 3.96
N VAL A 50 1.10 1.64 2.87
CA VAL A 50 0.28 2.78 2.42
C VAL A 50 -0.77 3.16 3.47
N ARG A 51 -1.34 2.18 4.18
CA ARG A 51 -2.29 2.43 5.28
C ARG A 51 -1.64 3.19 6.43
N ALA A 52 -0.39 2.85 6.79
CA ALA A 52 0.35 3.60 7.80
C ALA A 52 0.61 5.05 7.36
N LYS A 53 1.06 5.24 6.11
CA LYS A 53 1.26 6.59 5.53
C LYS A 53 -0.02 7.41 5.43
N ALA A 54 -1.14 6.78 5.07
CA ALA A 54 -2.44 7.45 5.08
C ALA A 54 -2.82 7.90 6.50
N LYS A 55 -2.64 7.06 7.52
CA LYS A 55 -2.93 7.42 8.92
C LYS A 55 -2.07 8.58 9.44
N GLU A 56 -0.79 8.62 9.08
CA GLU A 56 0.09 9.76 9.37
C GLU A 56 -0.43 11.07 8.74
N ARG A 57 -0.97 10.97 7.52
CA ARG A 57 -1.47 12.10 6.74
C ARG A 57 -2.83 12.61 7.21
N VAL A 58 -3.69 11.72 7.69
CA VAL A 58 -5.07 12.03 8.15
C VAL A 58 -5.34 11.42 9.52
N PRO A 59 -4.75 11.96 10.60
CA PRO A 59 -4.90 11.41 11.95
C PRO A 59 -6.34 11.46 12.47
N SER A 60 -7.18 12.33 11.93
CA SER A 60 -8.62 12.44 12.26
C SER A 60 -9.51 11.42 11.54
N ALA A 61 -8.96 10.59 10.64
CA ALA A 61 -9.75 9.58 9.94
C ALA A 61 -10.28 8.53 10.92
N SER A 62 -11.59 8.28 10.88
CA SER A 62 -12.21 7.24 11.72
C SER A 62 -11.83 5.84 11.24
N ARG A 63 -11.66 5.65 9.94
CA ARG A 63 -11.20 4.39 9.32
C ARG A 63 -10.36 4.67 8.07
N VAL A 64 -9.32 3.86 7.88
CA VAL A 64 -8.50 3.84 6.66
C VAL A 64 -8.39 2.39 6.18
N PHE A 65 -8.92 2.13 5.00
CA PHE A 65 -8.84 0.85 4.31
C PHE A 65 -7.96 0.98 3.08
N VAL A 66 -7.03 0.05 2.91
CA VAL A 66 -6.17 0.00 1.73
C VAL A 66 -6.24 -1.39 1.14
N TRP A 67 -6.39 -1.43 -0.18
CA TRP A 67 -6.33 -2.65 -0.97
C TRP A 67 -5.28 -2.47 -2.05
N SER A 68 -4.35 -3.43 -2.15
CA SER A 68 -3.32 -3.47 -3.18
C SER A 68 -3.46 -4.73 -4.00
N GLY A 69 -3.58 -4.56 -5.31
CA GLY A 69 -3.39 -5.57 -6.34
C GLY A 69 -2.32 -5.11 -7.34
N SER A 70 -1.90 -5.99 -8.25
CA SER A 70 -0.88 -5.63 -9.24
C SER A 70 -1.37 -4.61 -10.28
N ASP A 71 -2.69 -4.52 -10.47
CA ASP A 71 -3.36 -3.60 -11.40
C ASP A 71 -3.73 -2.25 -10.75
N ALA A 72 -4.00 -2.24 -9.45
CA ALA A 72 -4.43 -1.05 -8.74
C ALA A 72 -4.13 -1.08 -7.23
N VAL A 73 -3.81 0.10 -6.69
CA VAL A 73 -3.80 0.37 -5.25
C VAL A 73 -4.90 1.37 -4.93
N SER A 74 -5.76 1.04 -3.97
CA SER A 74 -6.90 1.85 -3.57
C SER A 74 -6.82 2.20 -2.08
N VAL A 75 -7.07 3.47 -1.75
CA VAL A 75 -7.16 3.98 -0.38
C VAL A 75 -8.56 4.55 -0.16
N ARG A 76 -9.29 3.98 0.78
CA ARG A 76 -10.58 4.48 1.26
C ARG A 76 -10.45 5.04 2.67
N ILE A 77 -10.84 6.28 2.85
CA ILE A 77 -10.76 7.00 4.13
C ILE A 77 -12.16 7.44 4.52
N ALA A 78 -12.62 7.01 5.68
CA ALA A 78 -13.84 7.52 6.31
C ALA A 78 -13.49 8.71 7.22
N ARG A 79 -14.21 9.81 7.04
CA ARG A 79 -14.10 11.05 7.81
C ARG A 79 -15.49 11.49 8.27
N GLU A 80 -15.56 12.48 9.15
CA GLU A 80 -16.84 13.04 9.61
C GLU A 80 -17.61 13.75 8.48
N ASP A 81 -16.89 14.33 7.52
CA ASP A 81 -17.43 15.07 6.38
C ASP A 81 -17.69 14.22 5.13
N GLY A 82 -17.40 12.91 5.18
CA GLY A 82 -17.68 11.96 4.11
C GLY A 82 -16.62 10.88 3.92
N GLU A 83 -16.72 10.14 2.81
CA GLU A 83 -15.70 9.18 2.40
C GLU A 83 -14.86 9.72 1.23
N VAL A 84 -13.56 9.45 1.29
CA VAL A 84 -12.62 9.66 0.20
C VAL A 84 -12.20 8.30 -0.33
N LEU A 85 -12.29 8.11 -1.65
CA LEU A 85 -11.72 6.97 -2.36
C LEU A 85 -10.71 7.48 -3.39
N VAL A 86 -9.47 7.02 -3.26
CA VAL A 86 -8.39 7.26 -4.22
C VAL A 86 -7.96 5.91 -4.79
N ARG A 87 -7.82 5.82 -6.11
CA ARG A 87 -7.31 4.64 -6.80
C ARG A 87 -6.27 5.08 -7.82
N VAL A 88 -5.12 4.41 -7.84
CA VAL A 88 -4.07 4.64 -8.84
C VAL A 88 -3.58 3.30 -9.38
N THR A 89 -3.07 3.32 -10.61
CA THR A 89 -2.26 2.23 -11.13
C THR A 89 -0.88 2.29 -10.47
N PRO A 90 -0.42 1.21 -9.82
CA PRO A 90 0.88 1.19 -9.18
C PRO A 90 2.02 1.32 -10.21
N PRO A 91 3.18 1.88 -9.82
CA PRO A 91 4.40 1.79 -10.62
C PRO A 91 4.76 0.33 -10.93
N LEU A 92 5.37 0.07 -12.10
CA LEU A 92 5.70 -1.27 -12.56
C LEU A 92 6.45 -2.12 -11.53
N ALA A 93 7.39 -1.50 -10.79
CA ALA A 93 8.14 -2.17 -9.74
C ALA A 93 7.24 -2.70 -8.60
N VAL A 94 6.22 -1.93 -8.23
CA VAL A 94 5.25 -2.30 -7.20
C VAL A 94 4.31 -3.39 -7.73
N SER A 95 3.82 -3.27 -8.97
CA SER A 95 3.02 -4.33 -9.60
C SER A 95 3.78 -5.67 -9.62
N ALA A 96 5.01 -5.66 -10.13
CA ALA A 96 5.85 -6.84 -10.24
C ALA A 96 6.23 -7.41 -8.87
N PHE A 97 6.43 -6.57 -7.85
CA PHE A 97 6.59 -7.04 -6.47
C PHE A 97 5.34 -7.79 -5.97
N ILE A 98 4.14 -7.20 -6.14
CA ILE A 98 2.89 -7.82 -5.69
C ILE A 98 2.67 -9.17 -6.35
N GLU A 99 2.87 -9.26 -7.68
CA GLU A 99 2.73 -10.52 -8.43
C GLU A 99 3.72 -11.59 -7.94
N ALA A 100 4.99 -11.21 -7.77
CA ALA A 100 6.01 -12.14 -7.30
C ALA A 100 5.74 -12.62 -5.86
N PHE A 101 5.33 -11.71 -4.96
CA PHE A 101 4.96 -12.02 -3.58
C PHE A 101 3.77 -12.98 -3.52
N ASP A 102 2.70 -12.70 -4.29
CA ASP A 102 1.48 -13.52 -4.31
C ASP A 102 1.69 -14.88 -4.99
N SER A 103 2.61 -14.99 -5.95
CA SER A 103 2.94 -16.26 -6.62
C SER A 103 3.63 -17.28 -5.69
N GLY A 104 4.16 -16.81 -4.56
CA GLY A 104 4.65 -17.64 -3.47
C GLY A 104 6.13 -18.06 -3.55
N GLY A 105 6.80 -17.81 -4.67
CA GLY A 105 8.22 -18.17 -4.87
C GLY A 105 9.20 -17.21 -4.18
N ASP A 106 8.91 -15.91 -4.20
CA ASP A 106 9.82 -14.86 -3.72
C ASP A 106 9.32 -14.18 -2.44
N TYR A 107 10.24 -13.51 -1.74
CA TYR A 107 9.95 -12.64 -0.57
C TYR A 107 9.22 -13.35 0.58
N ALA A 108 9.53 -14.63 0.83
CA ALA A 108 8.90 -15.41 1.90
C ALA A 108 9.09 -14.81 3.30
N ASP A 109 10.15 -14.03 3.51
CA ASP A 109 10.42 -13.34 4.77
C ASP A 109 9.49 -12.14 5.04
N LEU A 110 8.75 -11.68 4.02
CA LEU A 110 7.69 -10.68 4.15
C LEU A 110 6.29 -11.31 4.30
N ASP A 111 6.18 -12.63 4.26
CA ASP A 111 4.91 -13.34 4.45
C ASP A 111 4.70 -13.71 5.92
N ASP A 112 3.86 -12.93 6.58
CA ASP A 112 3.33 -13.23 7.91
C ASP A 112 2.20 -14.24 7.73
N ALA A 113 2.57 -15.51 7.53
CA ALA A 113 1.65 -16.64 7.55
C ALA A 113 0.69 -16.44 8.72
N GLY A 114 -0.57 -16.10 8.40
CA GLY A 114 -1.52 -15.59 9.36
C GLY A 114 -1.61 -16.50 10.58
N THR A 115 -1.19 -15.98 11.73
CA THR A 115 -1.58 -16.52 13.03
C THR A 115 -2.95 -15.96 13.42
#